data_AF-N8XHH8-F1
#
_entry.id   AF-N8XHH8-F1
#
_cell.length_a   1.000
_cell.length_b   1.000
_cell.length_c   1.000
_cell.angle_alpha   90.00
_cell.angle_beta   90.00
_cell.angle_gamma   90.00
#
_symmetry.space_group_name_H-M   'P 1'
#
loop_
_entity.id
_entity.type
_entity.pdbx_description
1 polymer ?
#
loop_
_entity_poly.entity_id
_entity_poly.type
_entity_poly.pdbx_seq_one_letter_code
_entity_poly.pdbx_strand_id
1 'polypeptide(L)'
;MVEFTLSEGSVRGDKYILNRKTTQKYLSDIDNKIKNLRWILQEKNQTSYQETLNELQKSRRIALKILDKGGITVVLDGEDLITTYNINSFKRC
;
A
#
# COMPACT_ATOMS: atom_id res chain seq x y z
N MET A 1 -1.94 7.22 -0.84
CA MET A 1 -3.03 6.22 -0.94
C MET A 1 -3.38 6.02 -2.40
N VAL A 2 -3.70 7.09 -3.16
CA VAL A 2 -3.95 7.00 -4.60
C VAL A 2 -2.79 6.35 -5.35
N GLU A 3 -1.60 6.96 -5.37
CA GLU A 3 -0.40 6.41 -6.02
C GLU A 3 -0.13 4.94 -5.65
N PHE A 4 -0.25 4.65 -4.35
CA PHE A 4 -0.06 3.30 -3.82
C PHE A 4 -1.12 2.30 -4.32
N THR A 5 -2.37 2.74 -4.45
CA THR A 5 -3.44 1.91 -5.04
C THR A 5 -3.27 1.76 -6.55
N LEU A 6 -2.70 2.77 -7.24
CA LEU A 6 -2.35 2.67 -8.65
C LEU A 6 -1.20 1.68 -8.88
N SER A 7 -0.23 1.61 -7.95
CA SER A 7 0.93 0.71 -8.07
C SER A 7 0.63 -0.74 -7.65
N GLU A 8 -0.11 -0.95 -6.55
CA GLU A 8 -0.32 -2.28 -5.96
C GLU A 8 -1.74 -2.84 -6.15
N GLY A 9 -2.67 -2.02 -6.66
CA GLY A 9 -4.08 -2.40 -6.82
C GLY A 9 -4.32 -3.32 -8.00
N SER A 10 -5.35 -4.16 -7.89
CA SER A 10 -5.85 -4.93 -9.04
C SER A 10 -6.69 -4.04 -9.95
N VAL A 11 -6.47 -4.13 -11.26
CA VAL A 11 -7.21 -3.36 -12.26
C VAL A 11 -8.51 -4.06 -12.64
N ARG A 12 -9.60 -3.30 -12.74
CA ARG A 12 -10.91 -3.71 -13.26
C ARG A 12 -11.53 -2.58 -14.07
N GLY A 13 -11.36 -2.62 -15.39
CA GLY A 13 -11.78 -1.52 -16.26
C GLY A 13 -11.03 -0.24 -15.92
N ASP A 14 -11.78 0.82 -15.62
CA ASP A 14 -11.33 2.14 -15.19
C ASP A 14 -10.91 2.21 -13.70
N LYS A 15 -10.93 1.08 -12.98
CA LYS A 15 -10.75 1.04 -11.53
C LYS A 15 -9.49 0.32 -11.10
N TYR A 16 -8.77 0.93 -10.17
CA TYR A 16 -7.70 0.32 -9.41
C TYR A 16 -8.20 0.03 -8.00
N ILE A 17 -8.19 -1.24 -7.61
CA ILE A 17 -8.82 -1.72 -6.38
C ILE A 17 -7.78 -2.38 -5.50
N LEU A 18 -7.58 -1.84 -4.30
CA LEU A 18 -6.77 -2.47 -3.27
C LEU A 18 -7.66 -2.89 -2.09
N ASN A 19 -7.94 -4.20 -2.01
CA ASN A 19 -8.84 -4.74 -1.00
C ASN A 19 -8.12 -5.16 0.29
N ARG A 20 -8.90 -5.47 1.33
CA ARG A 20 -8.38 -5.91 2.63
C ARG A 20 -7.38 -7.06 2.51
N LYS A 21 -7.71 -8.10 1.73
CA LYS A 21 -6.88 -9.30 1.59
C LYS A 21 -5.55 -8.99 0.89
N THR A 22 -5.58 -8.24 -0.21
CA THR A 22 -4.35 -7.84 -0.93
C THR A 22 -3.50 -6.89 -0.08
N THR A 23 -4.13 -5.96 0.64
CA THR A 23 -3.44 -5.04 1.55
C THR A 23 -2.75 -5.77 2.69
N GLN A 24 -3.42 -6.78 3.29
CA GLN A 24 -2.82 -7.61 4.35
C GLN A 24 -1.63 -8.42 3.85
N LYS A 25 -1.74 -9.01 2.65
CA LYS A 25 -0.62 -9.73 2.03
C LYS A 25 0.57 -8.79 1.83
N TYR A 26 0.33 -7.62 1.26
CA TYR A 26 1.37 -6.62 1.03
C TYR A 26 2.03 -6.14 2.34
N LEU A 27 1.24 -5.96 3.40
CA LEU A 27 1.78 -5.63 4.73
C LEU A 27 2.71 -6.72 5.26
N SER A 28 2.33 -7.98 5.12
CA SER A 28 3.20 -9.10 5.52
C SER A 28 4.51 -9.11 4.74
N ASP A 29 4.45 -8.85 3.43
CA ASP A 29 5.64 -8.79 2.58
C ASP A 29 6.55 -7.62 2.96
N ILE A 30 5.99 -6.44 3.26
CA ILE A 30 6.73 -5.28 3.77
C ILE A 30 7.35 -5.57 5.14
N ASP A 31 6.62 -6.20 6.05
CA ASP A 31 7.11 -6.48 7.40
C ASP A 31 8.31 -7.43 7.37
N ASN A 32 8.26 -8.43 6.48
CA ASN A 32 9.38 -9.32 6.21
C ASN A 32 10.59 -8.56 5.63
N LYS A 33 10.36 -7.67 4.65
CA LYS A 33 11.44 -6.84 4.07
C LYS A 33 12.08 -5.93 5.13
N ILE A 34 11.29 -5.25 5.94
CA ILE A 34 11.77 -4.39 7.04
C ILE A 34 12.59 -5.19 8.04
N LYS A 35 12.12 -6.39 8.43
CA LYS A 35 12.83 -7.27 9.35
C LYS A 35 14.21 -7.66 8.79
N ASN A 36 14.26 -8.10 7.54
CA ASN A 36 15.51 -8.49 6.88
C ASN A 36 16.47 -7.31 6.76
N LEU A 37 15.98 -6.12 6.37
CA LEU A 37 16.81 -4.93 6.25
C LEU A 37 17.39 -4.49 7.59
N ARG A 38 16.59 -4.54 8.67
CA ARG A 38 17.07 -4.24 10.03
C ARG A 38 18.16 -5.19 10.49
N TRP A 39 18.01 -6.48 10.19
CA TRP A 39 19.04 -7.47 10.51
C TRP A 39 20.36 -7.15 9.80
N ILE A 40 20.31 -6.84 8.49
CA ILE A 40 21.50 -6.44 7.72
C ILE A 40 22.14 -5.16 8.28
N LEU A 41 21.33 -4.16 8.61
CA LEU A 41 21.79 -2.88 9.16
C LEU A 41 22.51 -3.05 10.51
N GLN A 42 21.98 -3.90 11.38
CA GLN A 42 22.58 -4.20 12.68
C GLN A 42 23.92 -4.91 12.54
N GLU A 43 24.04 -5.84 11.59
CA GLU A 43 25.23 -6.67 11.44
C GLU A 43 26.36 -6.00 10.66
N LYS A 44 26.02 -5.08 9.74
CA LYS A 44 26.98 -4.45 8.82
C LYS A 44 27.26 -2.96 9.08
N ASN A 45 26.61 -2.35 10.08
CA ASN A 45 26.74 -0.92 10.42
C ASN A 45 26.59 0.01 9.18
N GLN A 46 25.76 -0.39 8.23
CA GLN A 46 25.76 0.14 6.87
C GLN A 46 24.66 1.20 6.70
N THR A 47 24.99 2.48 6.79
CA THR A 47 24.03 3.59 6.69
C THR A 47 23.35 3.71 5.32
N SER A 48 23.90 3.09 4.27
CA SER A 48 23.40 3.16 2.89
C SER A 48 21.95 2.66 2.70
N TYR A 49 21.42 1.82 3.59
CA TYR A 49 20.05 1.28 3.46
C TYR A 49 19.02 2.01 4.32
N GLN A 50 19.41 3.10 5.00
CA GLN A 50 18.52 3.83 5.90
C GLN A 50 17.37 4.49 5.12
N GLU A 51 17.64 5.03 3.93
CA GLU A 51 16.62 5.62 3.06
C GLU A 51 15.59 4.57 2.61
N THR A 52 16.06 3.41 2.15
CA THR A 52 15.19 2.28 1.77
C THR A 52 14.32 1.81 2.94
N LEU A 53 14.88 1.76 4.16
CA LEU A 53 14.10 1.41 5.36
C LEU A 53 12.99 2.44 5.61
N ASN A 54 13.28 3.72 5.47
CA ASN A 54 12.31 4.80 5.66
C ASN A 54 11.19 4.73 4.61
N GLU A 55 11.52 4.42 3.35
CA GLU A 55 10.54 4.22 2.29
C GLU A 55 9.62 3.04 2.57
N LEU A 56 10.17 1.88 2.96
CA LEU A 56 9.38 0.72 3.35
C LEU A 56 8.44 1.03 4.52
N GLN A 57 8.91 1.78 5.51
CA GLN A 57 8.08 2.23 6.63
C GLN A 57 6.97 3.20 6.21
N LYS A 58 7.24 4.09 5.25
CA LYS A 58 6.24 4.99 4.66
C LYS A 58 5.16 4.18 3.92
N SER A 59 5.56 3.24 3.08
CA SER A 59 4.66 2.32 2.37
C SER A 59 3.82 1.48 3.33
N ARG A 60 4.44 0.95 4.40
CA ARG A 60 3.74 0.25 5.49
C ARG A 60 2.62 1.10 6.10
N ARG A 61 2.93 2.37 6.41
CA ARG A 61 1.98 3.31 7.02
C ARG A 61 0.80 3.59 6.10
N ILE A 62 1.04 3.71 4.80
CA ILE A 62 0.00 3.89 3.79
C ILE A 62 -0.88 2.64 3.72
N ALA A 63 -0.28 1.46 3.64
CA ALA A 63 -1.02 0.19 3.58
C ALA A 63 -1.89 -0.02 4.83
N LEU A 64 -1.41 0.32 6.04
CA LEU A 64 -2.22 0.29 7.26
C LEU A 64 -3.44 1.21 7.18
N LYS A 65 -3.29 2.43 6.65
CA LYS A 65 -4.42 3.36 6.46
C LYS A 65 -5.45 2.82 5.46
N ILE A 66 -5.00 2.15 4.40
CA ILE A 66 -5.89 1.52 3.43
C ILE A 66 -6.63 0.34 4.07
N LEU A 67 -5.93 -0.44 4.89
CA LEU A 67 -6.49 -1.57 5.61
C LEU A 67 -7.60 -1.14 6.58
N ASP A 68 -7.36 -0.06 7.32
CA ASP A 68 -8.30 0.55 8.26
C ASP A 68 -9.60 0.98 7.56
N LYS A 69 -9.50 1.51 6.33
CA LYS A 69 -10.64 1.86 5.47
C LYS A 69 -11.38 0.66 4.87
N GLY A 70 -10.91 -0.57 5.11
CA GLY A 70 -11.43 -1.79 4.48
C GLY A 70 -10.99 -2.01 3.04
N GLY A 71 -10.07 -1.18 2.54
CA GLY A 71 -9.64 -1.13 1.14
C GLY A 71 -10.13 0.13 0.41
N ILE A 72 -9.45 0.48 -0.67
CA ILE A 72 -9.71 1.68 -1.49
C ILE A 72 -9.90 1.27 -2.95
N THR A 73 -10.81 1.96 -3.63
CA THR A 73 -10.94 1.99 -5.08
C THR A 73 -10.57 3.38 -5.59
N VAL A 74 -9.76 3.43 -6.64
CA VAL A 74 -9.40 4.63 -7.40
C VAL A 74 -9.97 4.46 -8.80
N VAL A 75 -10.65 5.48 -9.32
CA VAL A 75 -11.22 5.50 -10.67
C VAL A 75 -10.49 6.56 -11.48
N LEU A 76 -9.99 6.17 -12.65
CA LEU A 76 -9.29 7.05 -13.59
C LEU A 76 -10.03 7.11 -14.94
N ASP A 77 -9.92 8.23 -15.63
CA ASP A 77 -10.21 8.35 -17.06
C ASP A 77 -8.92 8.78 -17.77
N GLY A 78 -8.25 7.83 -18.43
CA GLY A 78 -6.88 8.03 -18.90
C GLY A 78 -5.92 8.34 -17.73
N GLU A 79 -5.39 9.56 -17.71
CA GLU A 79 -4.49 10.06 -16.65
C GLU A 79 -5.24 10.87 -15.57
N ASP A 80 -6.52 11.20 -15.81
CA ASP A 80 -7.30 12.04 -14.92
C ASP A 80 -7.91 11.24 -13.77
N LEU A 81 -7.66 11.68 -12.53
CA LEU A 81 -8.27 11.11 -11.35
C LEU A 81 -9.74 11.56 -11.24
N ILE A 82 -10.66 10.63 -11.52
CA ILE A 82 -12.10 10.90 -11.40
C ILE A 82 -12.53 10.88 -9.94
N THR A 83 -12.26 9.78 -9.22
CA THR A 83 -12.69 9.66 -7.83
C THR A 83 -11.94 8.58 -7.05
N THR A 84 -12.06 8.64 -5.73
CA THR A 84 -11.59 7.58 -4.82
C THR A 84 -12.64 7.29 -3.77
N TYR A 85 -12.87 6.01 -3.47
CA TYR A 85 -13.83 5.61 -2.45
C TYR A 85 -13.37 4.34 -1.72
N ASN A 86 -13.79 4.18 -0.46
CA ASN A 86 -13.54 2.96 0.29
C ASN A 86 -14.34 1.81 -0.33
N ILE A 87 -13.79 0.60 -0.42
CA ILE A 87 -14.49 -0.55 -1.06
C ILE A 87 -15.85 -0.83 -0.41
N ASN A 88 -15.93 -0.69 0.91
CA ASN A 88 -17.15 -0.93 1.68
C ASN A 88 -18.00 0.35 1.87
N SER A 89 -17.90 1.33 0.96
CA SER A 89 -18.68 2.57 1.05
C SER A 89 -20.18 2.34 0.87
N PHE A 90 -20.58 1.29 0.15
CA PHE A 90 -21.99 0.95 -0.06
C PHE A 90 -22.56 0.24 1.17
N LYS A 91 -23.36 0.97 1.96
CA LYS A 91 -24.25 0.39 2.96
C LYS A 91 -25.68 0.43 2.39
N ARG A 92 -26.33 -0.73 2.24
CA ARG A 92 -27.79 -0.76 2.05
C ARG A 92 -28.43 -0.39 3.38
N CYS A 93 -29.14 0.73 3.39
CA CYS A 93 -30.08 1.09 4.45
C CYS A 93 -31.38 0.30 4.28
#